data_AF-A0A318KNN3-F1
#
_entry.id   AF-A0A318KNN3-F1
#
_cell.length_a   1.000
_cell.length_b   1.000
_cell.length_c   1.000
_cell.angle_alpha   90.00
_cell.angle_beta   90.00
_cell.angle_gamma   90.00
#
_symmetry.space_group_name_H-M   'P 1'
#
loop_
_entity.id
_entity.type
_entity.pdbx_description
1 polymer ?
#
loop_
_entity_poly.entity_id
_entity_poly.type
_entity_poly.pdbx_seq_one_letter_code
_entity_poly.pdbx_strand_id
1 'polypeptide(L)' 'MIAATAARNGLPLYTTNPTDFAGLESSVLIVPVTRPEGATG' A
#
# COMPACT_ATOMS: atom_id res chain seq x y z
N MET A 1 -0.36 8.87 6.58
CA MET A 1 0.95 8.57 7.21
C MET A 1 1.18 7.06 7.36
N ILE A 2 1.05 6.27 6.29
CA ILE A 2 1.19 4.79 6.35
C ILE A 2 2.44 4.34 5.55
N ALA A 3 2.62 4.86 4.34
CA ALA A 3 3.80 4.55 3.50
C ALA A 3 5.14 4.90 4.19
N ALA A 4 5.23 6.04 4.87
CA ALA A 4 6.44 6.43 5.59
C ALA A 4 6.80 5.45 6.73
N THR A 5 5.79 4.92 7.41
CA THR A 5 5.98 3.93 8.49
C THR A 5 6.44 2.59 7.92
N ALA A 6 5.82 2.14 6.82
CA ALA A 6 6.20 0.91 6.13
C ALA A 6 7.64 1.00 5.57
N ALA A 7 7.99 2.11 4.91
CA ALA A 7 9.35 2.38 4.42
C ALA A 7 10.39 2.35 5.55
N ARG A 8 10.11 3.06 6.66
CA ARG A 8 11.04 3.13 7.80
C ARG A 8 11.27 1.78 8.48
N ASN A 9 10.25 0.93 8.50
CA ASN A 9 10.32 -0.39 9.12
C ASN A 9 10.72 -1.50 8.14
N GLY A 10 10.95 -1.19 6.86
CA GLY A 10 11.27 -2.18 5.83
C GLY A 10 10.13 -3.17 5.56
N LEU A 11 8.88 -2.75 5.78
CA LEU A 11 7.69 -3.58 5.60
C LEU A 11 7.02 -3.29 4.25
N PRO A 12 6.45 -4.32 3.58
CA PRO A 12 5.61 -4.11 2.41
C PRO A 12 4.29 -3.40 2.78
N LEU A 13 3.80 -2.57 1.87
CA LEU A 13 2.52 -1.87 1.98
C LEU A 13 1.46 -2.56 1.13
N TYR A 14 0.51 -3.24 1.77
CA TYR A 14 -0.65 -3.82 1.11
C TYR A 14 -1.78 -2.79 0.98
N THR A 15 -2.30 -2.59 -0.23
CA THR A 15 -3.36 -1.59 -0.48
C THR A 15 -4.27 -1.99 -1.63
N THR A 16 -5.56 -1.64 -1.55
CA THR A 16 -6.50 -1.74 -2.69
C THR A 16 -6.35 -0.57 -3.66
N ASN A 17 -5.69 0.51 -3.22
CA ASN A 17 -5.51 1.74 -3.98
C ASN A 17 -4.01 2.00 -4.17
N PRO A 18 -3.34 1.29 -5.09
CA PRO A 18 -1.90 1.46 -5.31
C PRO A 18 -1.55 2.84 -5.90
N THR A 19 -2.48 3.45 -6.63
CA THR A 19 -2.29 4.78 -7.27
C THR A 19 -2.06 5.91 -6.28
N ASP A 20 -2.57 5.79 -5.05
CA ASP A 20 -2.41 6.81 -4.01
C ASP A 20 -0.95 6.94 -3.55
N PHE A 21 -0.11 5.98 -3.92
CA PHE A 21 1.30 5.89 -3.55
C PHE A 21 2.23 5.87 -4.75
N ALA A 22 1.75 6.29 -5.93
CA ALA A 22 2.56 6.41 -7.13
C ALA A 22 3.77 7.33 -6.89
N GLY A 23 4.97 6.89 -7.28
CA GLY A 23 6.23 7.59 -7.05
C GLY A 23 6.96 7.22 -5.75
N LEU A 24 6.37 6.35 -4.90
CA LEU A 24 6.99 5.85 -3.68
C LEU A 24 7.54 4.42 -3.81
N GLU A 25 7.51 3.83 -5.00
CA GLU A 25 7.92 2.44 -5.28
C GLU A 25 9.40 2.19 -5.01
N SER A 26 10.22 3.24 -5.07
CA SER A 26 11.65 3.20 -4.73
C SER A 26 11.89 3.17 -3.21
N SER A 27 10.92 3.60 -2.41
CA SER A 27 11.04 3.77 -0.96
C SER A 27 10.28 2.71 -0.17
N VAL A 28 9.20 2.17 -0.71
CA VAL A 28 8.40 1.12 -0.08
C VAL A 28 7.89 0.15 -1.14
N LEU A 29 7.93 -1.14 -0.83
CA LEU A 29 7.35 -2.17 -1.67
C LEU A 29 5.82 -2.08 -1.59
N ILE A 30 5.17 -1.75 -2.70
CA ILE A 30 3.71 -1.67 -2.78
C ILE A 30 3.16 -2.97 -3.34
N VAL A 31 2.27 -3.59 -2.56
CA VAL A 31 1.59 -4.82 -2.94
C VAL A 31 0.11 -4.52 -3.16
N PRO A 32 -0.35 -4.42 -4.42
CA PRO A 32 -1.76 -4.23 -4.70
C PRO A 32 -2.55 -5.48 -4.28
N VAL A 33 -3.63 -5.29 -3.56
CA VAL A 33 -4.57 -6.35 -3.17
C VAL A 33 -5.97 -6.03 -3.68
N THR A 34 -6.71 -7.06 -4.08
CA THR A 34 -8.10 -6.91 -4.49
C THR A 34 -9.02 -6.84 -3.27
N ARG A 35 -10.03 -5.97 -3.32
CA ARG A 35 -11.07 -5.93 -2.28
C ARG A 35 -11.94 -7.19 -2.41
N PRO A 36 -12.20 -7.93 -1.32
CA PRO A 36 -13.13 -9.07 -1.36
C PRO A 36 -14.55 -8.63 -1.76
N GLU A 37 -15.24 -9.46 -2.53
CA GLU A 37 -16.65 -9.24 -2.85
C GLU A 37 -17.49 -9.30 -1.56
N GLY A 38 -18.30 -8.26 -1.32
CA GLY A 38 -19.16 -8.15 -0.12
C GLY A 38 -18.62 -7.25 1.00
N ALA A 39 -17.40 -6.71 0.89
CA ALA A 39 -16.92 -5.67 1.81
C ALA A 39 -17.58 -4.31 1.50
N THR A 40 -18.77 -4.06 2.07
CA THR A 40 -19.44 -2.75 2.07
C THR A 40 -18.68 -1.78 2.97
N GLY A 41 -18.29 -0.63 2.41
CA GLY A 41 -17.67 0.49 3.13
C GLY A 41 -18.67 1.54 3.54
#